data_AF-A0A8T4YLA7-F1
#
_entry.id   AF-A0A8T4YLA7-F1
#
_cell.length_a   1.000
_cell.length_b   1.000
_cell.length_c   1.000
_cell.angle_alpha   90.00
_cell.angle_beta   90.00
_cell.angle_gamma   90.00
#
_symmetry.space_group_name_H-M   'P 1'
#
loop_
_entity.id
_entity.type
_entity.pdbx_description
1 polymer ?
#
loop_
_entity_poly.entity_id
_entity_poly.type
_entity_poly.pdbx_seq_one_letter_code
_entity_poly.pdbx_strand_id
1 'polypeptide(L)'
;MMVLKICIVGFKNTGKTRLIASIVKTLSSRGLRVIVVKHSHERVDLTVKSTAKILNSKPLTVAYKSPYDNILMFNHSFNLDALLDILNPNVILYEGFIQVYVEVLFF
;
A
#
# COMPACT_ATOMS: atom_id res chain seq x y z
N MET A 1 3.59 11.51 17.31
CA MET A 1 2.98 10.24 17.79
C MET A 1 3.82 9.10 17.24
N MET A 2 4.07 8.03 18.00
CA MET A 2 4.92 6.93 17.53
C MET A 2 4.15 6.07 16.51
N VAL A 3 4.78 5.75 15.38
CA VAL A 3 4.22 4.89 14.33
C VAL A 3 4.97 3.58 14.33
N LEU A 4 4.27 2.45 14.47
CA LEU A 4 4.88 1.14 14.34
C LEU A 4 5.07 0.82 12.86
N LYS A 5 6.29 0.48 12.46
CA LYS A 5 6.61 0.08 11.10
C LYS A 5 7.04 -1.39 11.14
N ILE A 6 6.54 -2.21 10.22
CA ILE A 6 6.86 -3.64 10.16
C ILE A 6 7.14 -4.01 8.72
N CYS A 7 8.24 -4.69 8.45
CA CYS A 7 8.53 -5.24 7.13
C CYS A 7 8.34 -6.75 7.09
N ILE A 8 7.57 -7.22 6.11
CA ILE A 8 7.27 -8.64 5.88
C ILE A 8 8.01 -9.07 4.61
N VAL A 9 9.04 -9.89 4.80
CA VAL A 9 9.93 -10.39 3.75
C VAL A 9 9.83 -11.92 3.65
N GLY A 10 10.16 -12.47 2.48
CA GLY A 10 10.06 -13.90 2.20
C GLY A 10 9.89 -14.17 0.70
N PHE A 11 10.05 -15.41 0.27
CA PHE A 11 9.97 -15.78 -1.16
C PHE A 11 8.57 -15.63 -1.76
N LYS A 12 8.46 -15.54 -3.09
CA LYS A 12 7.16 -15.53 -3.77
C LYS A 12 6.35 -16.76 -3.35
N ASN A 13 5.04 -16.59 -3.16
CA ASN A 13 4.09 -17.65 -2.76
C ASN A 13 4.32 -18.30 -1.37
N THR A 14 5.06 -17.68 -0.46
CA THR A 14 5.21 -18.16 0.94
C THR A 14 4.09 -17.74 1.89
N GLY A 15 3.04 -17.08 1.38
CA GLY A 15 1.89 -16.66 2.20
C GLY A 15 2.01 -15.26 2.83
N LYS A 16 3.03 -14.46 2.48
CA LYS A 16 3.15 -13.06 2.93
C LYS A 16 1.86 -12.25 2.80
N THR A 17 1.21 -12.31 1.64
CA THR A 17 -0.05 -11.59 1.38
C THR A 17 -1.17 -12.06 2.32
N ARG A 18 -1.23 -13.36 2.64
CA ARG A 18 -2.19 -13.92 3.60
C ARG A 18 -1.91 -13.43 5.02
N LEU A 19 -0.64 -13.38 5.42
CA LEU A 19 -0.24 -12.84 6.71
C LEU A 19 -0.58 -11.35 6.83
N ILE A 20 -0.21 -10.54 5.84
CA ILE A 20 -0.53 -9.11 5.79
C ILE A 20 -2.05 -8.91 5.93
N ALA A 21 -2.86 -9.64 5.17
CA ALA A 21 -4.32 -9.54 5.25
C ALA A 21 -4.85 -9.88 6.65
N SER A 22 -4.28 -10.89 7.32
CA SER A 22 -4.65 -11.27 8.69
C SER A 22 -4.29 -10.18 9.71
N ILE A 23 -3.09 -9.59 9.58
CA ILE A 23 -2.64 -8.48 10.44
C ILE A 23 -3.54 -7.27 10.25
N VAL A 24 -3.78 -6.85 9.00
CA VAL A 24 -4.68 -5.72 8.69
C VAL A 24 -6.06 -5.96 9.29
N LYS A 25 -6.67 -7.13 9.06
CA LYS A 25 -7.97 -7.47 9.62
C LYS A 25 -8.00 -7.35 11.15
N THR A 26 -6.96 -7.87 11.82
CA THR A 26 -6.88 -7.90 13.28
C THR A 26 -6.63 -6.53 13.92
N LEU A 27 -5.76 -5.72 13.32
CA LEU A 27 -5.41 -4.40 13.87
C LEU A 27 -6.49 -3.37 13.53
N SER A 28 -7.05 -3.40 12.32
CA SER A 28 -8.15 -2.52 11.94
C SER A 28 -9.41 -2.78 12.75
N SER A 29 -9.71 -4.04 13.10
CA SER A 29 -10.85 -4.35 13.99
C SER A 29 -10.69 -3.81 15.42
N ARG A 30 -9.46 -3.44 15.80
CA ARG A 30 -9.13 -2.77 17.07
C ARG A 30 -9.08 -1.24 16.95
N GLY A 31 -9.51 -0.68 15.81
CA GLY A 31 -9.54 0.77 15.58
C GLY A 31 -8.19 1.39 15.20
N LEU A 32 -7.16 0.58 14.92
CA LEU A 32 -5.87 1.09 14.46
C LEU A 32 -5.93 1.46 12.97
N ARG A 33 -5.33 2.60 12.63
CA ARG A 33 -5.13 3.04 11.25
C ARG A 33 -3.92 2.32 10.66
N VAL A 34 -4.18 1.29 9.85
CA VAL A 34 -3.14 0.46 9.24
C VAL A 34 -2.98 0.84 7.76
N ILE A 35 -1.74 1.06 7.35
CA ILE A 35 -1.37 1.25 5.93
C ILE A 35 -0.53 0.07 5.48
N VAL A 36 -0.76 -0.39 4.25
CA VAL A 36 0.09 -1.38 3.58
C VAL A 36 0.81 -0.70 2.42
N VAL A 37 2.14 -0.77 2.43
CA VAL A 37 3.00 -0.30 1.35
C VAL A 37 3.58 -1.52 0.65
N LYS A 38 3.19 -1.72 -0.61
CA LYS A 38 3.69 -2.82 -1.43
C LYS A 38 4.68 -2.30 -2.46
N HIS A 39 5.91 -2.80 -2.44
CA HIS A 39 6.86 -2.53 -3.52
C HIS A 39 6.64 -3.55 -4.64
N SER A 40 6.53 -3.08 -5.88
CA SER A 40 6.38 -3.93 -7.05
C SER A 40 7.15 -3.32 -8.22
N HIS A 41 7.85 -4.17 -8.98
CA HIS A 41 8.41 -3.79 -10.29
C HIS A 41 7.36 -3.91 -11.40
N GLU A 42 6.26 -4.62 -11.16
CA GLU A 42 5.16 -4.78 -12.10
C GLU A 42 4.15 -3.64 -11.93
N ARG A 43 3.55 -3.21 -13.04
CA ARG A 43 2.42 -2.26 -13.02
C ARG A 43 1.19 -2.93 -12.42
N VAL A 44 0.37 -2.15 -11.72
CA VAL A 44 -0.97 -2.58 -11.31
C VAL A 44 -1.80 -2.83 -12.57
N ASP A 45 -2.35 -4.02 -12.72
CA ASP A 45 -3.28 -4.34 -13.81
C ASP A 45 -4.62 -3.64 -13.55
N LEU A 46 -4.92 -2.64 -14.37
CA LEU A 46 -6.17 -1.90 -14.32
C LEU A 46 -7.05 -2.37 -15.47
N THR A 47 -7.89 -3.35 -15.20
CA THR A 47 -8.86 -3.88 -16.18
C THR A 47 -9.98 -2.88 -16.53
N VAL A 48 -9.99 -1.69 -15.91
CA VAL A 48 -10.96 -0.62 -16.18
C VAL A 48 -10.54 0.20 -17.42
N LYS A 49 -11.09 -0.16 -18.58
CA LYS A 49 -10.75 0.42 -19.90
C LYS A 49 -10.83 1.95 -19.96
N SER A 50 -11.80 2.59 -19.33
CA SER A 50 -11.95 4.05 -19.33
C SER A 50 -10.87 4.74 -18.48
N THR A 51 -10.58 4.22 -17.28
CA THR A 51 -9.53 4.72 -16.40
C THR A 51 -8.14 4.59 -17.04
N ALA A 52 -7.86 3.47 -17.70
CA ALA A 52 -6.60 3.27 -18.43
C ALA A 52 -6.40 4.31 -19.54
N LYS A 53 -7.48 4.65 -20.27
CA LYS A 53 -7.42 5.70 -21.31
C LYS A 53 -7.09 7.07 -20.73
N ILE A 54 -7.69 7.43 -19.58
CA ILE A 54 -7.40 8.69 -18.88
C ILE A 54 -5.95 8.68 -18.37
N LEU A 55 -5.48 7.60 -17.76
CA LEU A 55 -4.09 7.51 -17.30
C LEU A 55 -3.08 7.68 -18.45
N ASN A 56 -3.39 7.12 -19.63
CA ASN A 56 -2.56 7.27 -20.83
C ASN A 56 -2.50 8.71 -21.35
N SER A 57 -3.47 9.58 -21.02
CA SER A 57 -3.39 11.02 -21.33
C SER A 57 -2.49 11.81 -20.38
N LYS A 58 -1.79 11.13 -19.46
CA LYS A 58 -0.81 11.67 -18.51
C LYS A 58 -1.33 12.80 -17.59
N PRO A 59 -2.50 12.65 -16.94
CA PRO A 59 -2.92 13.60 -15.92
C PRO A 59 -1.95 13.58 -14.73
N LEU A 60 -1.96 14.63 -13.89
CA LEU A 60 -1.21 14.61 -12.63
C LEU A 60 -1.66 13.43 -11.75
N THR A 61 -2.96 13.22 -11.63
CA THR A 61 -3.55 12.11 -10.85
C THR A 61 -4.92 11.73 -11.41
N VAL A 62 -5.37 10.52 -11.12
CA VAL A 62 -6.75 10.07 -11.35
C VAL A 62 -7.36 9.64 -10.03
N ALA A 63 -8.46 10.28 -9.65
CA ALA A 63 -9.28 9.89 -8.51
C ALA A 63 -10.50 9.11 -9.01
N TYR A 64 -10.64 7.86 -8.56
CA TYR A 64 -11.82 7.04 -8.74
C TYR A 64 -12.60 6.99 -7.43
N LYS A 65 -13.90 7.30 -7.48
CA LYS A 65 -14.79 7.32 -6.32
C LYS A 65 -16.01 6.48 -6.60
N SER A 66 -16.32 5.54 -5.72
CA SER A 66 -17.53 4.72 -5.78
C SER A 66 -18.04 4.37 -4.38
N PRO A 67 -19.27 3.84 -4.24
CA PRO A 67 -19.78 3.36 -2.95
C PRO A 67 -18.99 2.19 -2.34
N TYR A 68 -18.18 1.49 -3.14
CA TYR A 68 -17.42 0.30 -2.70
C TYR A 68 -15.96 0.65 -2.47
N ASP A 69 -15.33 1.26 -3.46
CA ASP A 69 -13.90 1.51 -3.47
C ASP A 69 -13.59 2.95 -3.90
N ASN A 70 -12.52 3.49 -3.31
CA ASN A 70 -11.96 4.79 -3.65
C ASN A 70 -10.48 4.61 -3.93
N ILE A 71 -10.01 5.09 -5.07
CA ILE A 71 -8.63 4.89 -5.53
C ILE A 71 -8.06 6.23 -5.97
N LEU A 72 -6.85 6.53 -5.54
CA LEU A 72 -6.05 7.64 -6.05
C LEU A 72 -4.83 7.08 -6.77
N MET A 73 -4.67 7.44 -8.04
CA MET A 73 -3.62 6.91 -8.90
C MET A 73 -2.68 8.03 -9.33
N PHE A 74 -1.39 7.84 -9.11
CA PHE A 74 -0.33 8.73 -9.57
C PHE A 74 0.41 8.04 -10.73
N ASN A 75 0.69 8.78 -11.79
CA ASN A 75 1.48 8.31 -12.94
C ASN A 75 2.96 8.70 -12.86
N HIS A 76 3.39 9.20 -11.70
CA HIS A 76 4.74 9.63 -11.38
C HIS A 76 5.13 9.13 -9.99
N SER A 77 6.43 9.14 -9.67
CA SER A 77 6.89 8.85 -8.32
C SER A 77 6.40 9.94 -7.36
N PHE A 78 5.99 9.55 -6.16
CA PHE A 78 5.55 10.49 -5.12
C PHE A 78 6.37 10.30 -3.85
N ASN A 79 6.40 11.34 -3.02
CA ASN A 79 7.01 11.26 -1.70
C ASN A 79 6.07 10.47 -0.78
N LEU A 80 6.45 9.22 -0.47
CA LEU A 80 5.67 8.36 0.41
C LEU A 80 5.57 8.92 1.83
N ASP A 81 6.63 9.52 2.37
CA ASP A 81 6.61 10.07 3.73
C ASP A 81 5.60 11.23 3.84
N ALA A 82 5.56 12.12 2.86
CA ALA A 82 4.58 13.20 2.82
C ALA A 82 3.13 12.67 2.76
N LEU A 83 2.88 11.57 2.04
CA LEU A 83 1.57 10.92 2.03
C LEU A 83 1.25 10.28 3.39
N LEU A 84 2.22 9.62 4.02
CA LEU A 84 2.06 9.00 5.32
C LEU A 84 1.78 10.03 6.41
N ASP A 85 2.37 11.23 6.34
CA ASP A 85 2.10 12.34 7.25
C ASP A 85 0.63 12.78 7.19
N ILE A 86 0.08 12.87 5.97
CA ILE A 86 -1.34 13.21 5.75
C ILE A 86 -2.26 12.11 6.29
N LEU A 87 -1.92 10.84 6.03
CA LEU A 87 -2.74 9.70 6.43
C LEU A 87 -2.64 9.39 7.93
N ASN A 88 -1.57 9.84 8.60
CA ASN A 88 -1.33 9.72 10.04
C ASN A 88 -1.58 8.28 10.58
N PRO A 89 -0.92 7.23 10.05
CA PRO A 89 -1.19 5.85 10.46
C PRO A 89 -0.71 5.56 11.89
N ASN A 90 -1.30 4.53 12.51
CA ASN A 90 -0.74 3.92 13.72
C ASN A 90 0.29 2.85 13.38
N VAL A 91 0.06 2.11 12.28
CA VAL A 91 0.90 1.00 11.84
C VAL A 91 1.12 1.06 10.32
N ILE A 92 2.34 0.82 9.87
CA ILE A 92 2.70 0.69 8.46
C ILE A 92 3.30 -0.70 8.24
N LEU A 93 2.69 -1.48 7.34
CA LEU A 93 3.17 -2.77 6.91
C LEU A 93 3.83 -2.65 5.54
N TYR A 94 5.07 -3.10 5.39
CA TYR A 94 5.78 -3.12 4.13
C TYR A 94 5.86 -4.55 3.56
N GLU A 95 5.42 -4.75 2.33
CA GLU A 95 5.61 -6.02 1.59
C GLU A 95 6.81 -5.88 0.64
N GLY A 96 7.86 -6.68 0.87
CA GLY A 96 9.01 -6.77 -0.04
C GLY A 96 10.08 -5.67 0.08
N PHE A 97 10.01 -4.80 1.08
CA PHE A 97 10.99 -3.73 1.31
C PHE A 97 12.21 -4.21 2.13
N ILE A 98 13.24 -4.75 1.47
CA ILE A 98 14.46 -5.20 2.16
C ILE A 98 15.31 -4.03 2.71
N GLN A 99 15.03 -2.78 2.31
CA GLN A 99 15.94 -1.64 2.53
C GLN A 99 15.40 -0.55 3.48
N VAL A 100 14.33 -0.80 4.21
CA VAL A 100 13.82 0.14 5.23
C VAL A 100 14.32 -0.34 6.60
N TYR A 101 14.93 0.54 7.40
CA TYR A 101 15.31 0.26 8.78
C TYR A 101 14.06 0.04 9.64
N VAL A 102 13.58 -1.20 9.69
CA VAL A 102 12.35 -1.57 10.40
C VAL A 102 12.51 -2.90 11.11
N GLU A 103 11.65 -3.17 12.11
CA GLU A 103 11.49 -4.53 12.63
C GLU A 103 11.10 -5.46 11.48
N VAL A 104 11.96 -6.46 11.22
CA VAL A 104 11.82 -7.41 10.11
C VAL A 104 11.25 -8.71 10.67
N LEU A 105 10.13 -9.17 10.09
CA LEU A 105 9.59 -10.50 10.34
C LEU A 105 9.90 -11.40 9.13
N PHE A 106 10.51 -12.55 9.39
CA PHE A 106 10.89 -13.55 8.37
C PHE A 106 9.85 -14.68 8.30
N PHE A 107 9.44 -15.05 7.07
CA PHE A 107 8.52 -16.16 6.79
C PHE A 107 8.89 -16.91 5.51
#